data_AF-A0A7S0EMI5-F1
#
_entry.id   AF-A0A7S0EMI5-F1
#
_cell.length_a   1.000
_cell.length_b   1.000
_cell.length_c   1.000
_cell.angle_alpha   90.00
_cell.angle_beta   90.00
_cell.angle_gamma   90.00
#
_symmetry.space_group_name_H-M   'P 1'
#
loop_
_entity.id
_entity.type
_entity.pdbx_description
1 polymer ?
#
loop_
_entity_poly.entity_id
_entity_poly.type
_entity_poly.pdbx_seq_one_letter_code
_entity_poly.pdbx_strand_id
1 'polypeptide(L)'
;ALVALLREGSVHLAWLGDCRAVLCRGGEAVDLTRDHVLSGGAGCSERARVLAEGGEIEGGRLSGFLEVARAFGDLDPSTGCKPVGLSGAPELSAQPLQAEDEFIL
;
A
#
# COMPACT_ATOMS: atom_id res chain seq x y z
N ALA A 1 3.59 -1.57 6.31
CA ALA A 1 5.04 -1.83 6.21
C ALA A 1 5.53 -1.31 4.87
N LEU A 2 6.69 -0.64 4.86
CA LEU A 2 7.28 -0.06 3.67
C LEU A 2 8.79 -0.27 3.69
N VAL A 3 9.37 -0.64 2.55
CA VAL A 3 10.81 -0.80 2.36
C VAL A 3 11.22 -0.08 1.08
N ALA A 4 12.28 0.73 1.18
CA ALA A 4 12.98 1.31 0.05
C ALA A 4 14.39 0.72 -0.03
N LEU A 5 14.75 0.13 -1.16
CA LEU A 5 16.08 -0.40 -1.45
C LEU A 5 16.70 0.44 -2.57
N LEU A 6 17.79 1.13 -2.26
CA LEU A 6 18.61 1.81 -3.26
C LEU A 6 19.66 0.84 -3.79
N ARG A 7 19.62 0.58 -5.10
CA ARG A 7 20.57 -0.32 -5.75
C ARG A 7 20.76 0.07 -7.21
N GLU A 8 22.01 0.05 -7.68
CA GLU A 8 22.35 0.23 -9.10
C GLU A 8 21.73 1.50 -9.72
N GLY A 9 21.69 2.60 -8.95
CA GLY A 9 21.14 3.88 -9.40
C GLY A 9 19.60 3.91 -9.50
N SER A 10 18.90 2.95 -8.89
CA SER A 10 17.45 2.88 -8.83
C SER A 10 16.95 2.77 -7.39
N VAL A 11 15.73 3.25 -7.15
CA VAL A 11 14.97 2.97 -5.93
C VAL A 11 13.94 1.89 -6.21
N HIS A 12 13.99 0.82 -5.42
CA HIS A 12 13.03 -0.27 -5.42
C HIS A 12 12.16 -0.16 -4.16
N LEU A 13 10.84 -0.22 -4.33
CA LEU A 13 9.87 -0.07 -3.26
C LEU A 13 9.07 -1.35 -3.12
N ALA A 14 8.85 -1.76 -1.88
CA ALA A 14 7.89 -2.78 -1.50
C ALA A 14 7.05 -2.26 -0.34
N TRP A 15 5.73 -2.15 -0.50
CA TRP A 15 4.88 -1.62 0.56
C TRP A 15 3.53 -2.32 0.63
N LEU A 16 2.95 -2.31 1.82
CA LEU A 16 1.58 -2.73 2.09
C LEU A 16 1.02 -1.99 3.30
N GLY A 17 -0.27 -1.69 3.27
CA GLY A 17 -0.94 -0.84 4.26
C GLY A 17 -0.96 0.63 3.85
N ASP A 18 -1.04 1.50 4.84
CA ASP A 18 -1.18 2.95 4.79
C ASP A 18 0.13 3.71 5.05
N CYS A 19 1.27 3.00 5.02
CA CYS A 19 2.57 3.65 5.01
C CYS A 19 2.88 4.22 3.62
N ARG A 20 3.56 5.37 3.57
CA ARG A 20 3.89 6.09 2.34
C ARG A 20 5.37 6.46 2.27
N ALA A 21 5.96 6.30 1.08
CA ALA A 21 7.25 6.87 0.74
C ALA A 21 7.06 8.12 -0.12
N VAL A 22 7.75 9.20 0.25
CA VAL A 22 7.71 10.49 -0.45
C VAL A 22 9.13 10.90 -0.81
N LEU A 23 9.36 11.22 -2.08
CA LEU A 23 10.64 11.69 -2.61
C LEU A 23 10.65 13.21 -2.71
N CYS A 24 11.70 13.84 -2.20
CA CYS A 24 12.02 15.21 -2.56
C CYS A 24 12.80 15.20 -3.89
N ARG A 25 12.22 15.80 -4.93
CA ARG A 25 12.83 15.94 -6.27
C ARG A 25 12.79 17.40 -6.69
N GLY A 26 13.96 18.05 -6.74
CA GLY A 26 14.09 19.45 -7.11
C GLY A 26 13.26 20.40 -6.22
N GLY A 27 13.20 20.10 -4.91
CA GLY A 27 12.41 20.83 -3.92
C GLY A 27 10.91 20.45 -3.87
N GLU A 28 10.43 19.58 -4.76
CA GLU A 28 9.03 19.15 -4.82
C GLU A 28 8.82 17.79 -4.18
N ALA A 29 7.68 17.61 -3.50
CA ALA A 29 7.28 16.34 -2.89
C ALA A 29 6.57 15.44 -3.91
N VAL A 30 7.13 14.26 -4.16
CA VAL A 30 6.62 13.27 -5.11
C VAL A 30 6.26 11.99 -4.37
N ASP A 31 4.97 11.63 -4.38
CA ASP A 31 4.51 10.35 -3.83
C ASP A 31 5.09 9.19 -4.67
N LEU A 32 5.89 8.33 -4.03
CA LEU A 32 6.43 7.13 -4.69
C LEU A 32 5.51 5.91 -4.54
N THR A 33 4.63 5.94 -3.55
CA THR A 33 3.72 4.85 -3.21
C THR A 33 2.30 5.38 -2.99
N ARG A 34 1.29 4.52 -3.15
CA ARG A 34 -0.10 4.84 -2.83
C ARG A 34 -0.58 4.00 -1.67
N ASP A 35 -1.28 4.63 -0.73
CA ASP A 35 -1.80 3.95 0.45
C ASP A 35 -2.87 2.92 0.05
N HIS A 36 -2.82 1.74 0.67
CA HIS A 36 -3.78 0.67 0.42
C HIS A 36 -5.03 0.82 1.29
N VAL A 37 -5.73 1.94 1.16
CA VAL A 37 -6.96 2.27 1.91
C VAL A 37 -8.23 2.00 1.10
N LEU A 38 -9.39 1.90 1.75
CA LEU A 38 -10.67 1.55 1.12
C LEU A 38 -11.69 2.72 1.03
N SER A 39 -11.33 3.89 1.56
CA SER A 39 -12.19 5.08 1.66
C SER A 39 -12.34 5.88 0.36
N GLY A 40 -11.51 5.62 -0.66
CA GLY A 40 -11.41 6.42 -1.90
C GLY A 40 -12.53 6.29 -2.93
N GLY A 41 -13.69 5.70 -2.58
CA GLY A 41 -14.83 5.57 -3.50
C GLY A 41 -14.55 4.72 -4.76
N ALA A 42 -15.21 5.03 -5.87
CA ALA A 42 -15.21 4.21 -7.10
C ALA A 42 -13.84 4.15 -7.83
N GLY A 43 -12.94 5.11 -7.60
CA GLY A 43 -11.60 5.14 -8.21
C GLY A 43 -10.53 4.38 -7.42
N CYS A 44 -10.88 3.82 -6.25
CA CYS A 44 -9.94 3.10 -5.40
C CYS A 44 -9.68 1.68 -5.92
N SER A 45 -8.45 1.42 -6.38
CA SER A 45 -8.04 0.11 -6.88
C SER A 45 -8.18 -0.99 -5.84
N GLU A 46 -7.80 -0.73 -4.59
CA GLU A 46 -7.93 -1.70 -3.49
C GLU A 46 -9.40 -2.01 -3.19
N ARG A 47 -10.30 -1.02 -3.27
CA ARG A 47 -11.74 -1.24 -3.11
C ARG A 47 -12.25 -2.20 -4.19
N ALA A 48 -11.89 -1.97 -5.45
CA ALA A 48 -12.30 -2.84 -6.55
C ALA A 48 -11.74 -4.25 -6.38
N ARG A 49 -10.46 -4.38 -5.99
CA ARG A 49 -9.82 -5.68 -5.73
C ARG A 49 -10.52 -6.46 -4.61
N VAL A 50 -10.72 -5.83 -3.45
CA VAL A 50 -11.38 -6.44 -2.29
C VAL A 50 -12.76 -6.98 -2.67
N LEU A 51 -13.58 -6.18 -3.37
CA LEU A 51 -14.91 -6.60 -3.80
C LEU A 51 -14.87 -7.75 -4.81
N ALA A 52 -13.91 -7.74 -5.74
CA ALA A 52 -13.73 -8.83 -6.71
C ALA A 52 -13.29 -10.15 -6.05
N GLU A 53 -12.57 -10.09 -4.94
CA GLU A 53 -12.17 -11.24 -4.12
C GLU A 53 -13.29 -11.72 -3.16
N GLY A 54 -14.44 -11.04 -3.13
CA GLY A 54 -15.56 -11.36 -2.25
C GLY A 54 -15.43 -10.81 -0.83
N GLY A 55 -14.51 -9.87 -0.60
CA GLY A 55 -14.38 -9.16 0.67
C GLY A 55 -15.48 -8.12 0.85
N GLU A 56 -15.84 -7.86 2.11
CA GLU A 56 -16.88 -6.90 2.48
C GLU A 56 -16.28 -5.57 2.91
N ILE A 57 -16.92 -4.46 2.53
CA ILE A 57 -16.46 -3.11 2.90
C ILE A 57 -17.62 -2.33 3.53
N GLU A 58 -17.47 -2.01 4.81
CA GLU A 58 -18.44 -1.25 5.60
C GLU A 58 -17.77 0.01 6.15
N GLY A 59 -18.38 1.18 5.93
CA GLY A 59 -17.83 2.46 6.41
C GLY A 59 -16.43 2.80 5.88
N GLY A 60 -16.01 2.20 4.75
CA GLY A 60 -14.65 2.35 4.23
C GLY A 60 -13.61 1.45 4.90
N ARG A 61 -14.05 0.41 5.61
CA ARG A 61 -13.20 -0.57 6.30
C ARG A 61 -13.48 -1.99 5.81
N LEU A 62 -12.44 -2.79 5.67
CA LEU A 62 -12.54 -4.22 5.34
C LEU A 62 -13.19 -4.96 6.52
N SER A 63 -14.25 -5.70 6.22
CA SER A 63 -15.08 -6.41 7.19
C SER A 63 -15.58 -5.51 8.35
N GLY A 64 -15.63 -4.19 8.14
CA GLY A 64 -16.05 -3.20 9.13
C GLY A 64 -14.99 -2.80 10.17
N PHE A 65 -13.82 -3.44 10.23
CA PHE A 65 -12.82 -3.18 11.28
C PHE A 65 -11.43 -2.76 10.79
N LEU A 66 -10.97 -3.19 9.60
CA LEU A 66 -9.63 -2.83 9.09
C LEU A 66 -9.69 -1.64 8.13
N GLU A 67 -8.89 -0.61 8.36
CA GLU A 67 -8.81 0.57 7.47
C GLU A 67 -7.95 0.31 6.22
N VAL A 68 -7.10 -0.72 6.27
CA VAL A 68 -6.20 -1.10 5.19
C VAL A 68 -6.68 -2.37 4.46
N ALA A 69 -6.38 -2.43 3.17
CA ALA A 69 -6.65 -3.57 2.30
C ALA A 69 -5.46 -4.55 2.21
N ARG A 70 -4.28 -4.15 2.69
CA ARG A 70 -3.08 -5.00 2.74
C ARG A 70 -2.36 -4.86 4.07
N ALA A 71 -2.00 -5.98 4.70
CA ALA A 71 -1.29 -6.00 5.97
C ALA A 71 -0.51 -7.32 6.15
N PHE A 72 0.60 -7.28 6.88
CA PHE A 72 1.19 -8.50 7.45
C PHE A 72 0.43 -8.86 8.73
N GLY A 73 0.22 -10.15 9.00
CA GLY A 73 -0.60 -10.57 10.14
C GLY A 73 -2.08 -10.32 9.91
N ASP A 74 -2.78 -9.76 10.89
CA ASP A 74 -4.23 -9.56 10.92
C ASP A 74 -5.00 -10.84 10.56
N LEU A 75 -4.60 -11.92 11.24
CA LEU A 75 -5.34 -13.18 11.19
C LEU A 75 -6.54 -13.05 12.12
N ASP A 76 -7.69 -13.51 11.65
CA ASP A 76 -8.87 -13.67 12.48
C ASP A 76 -8.53 -14.65 13.63
N PRO A 77 -8.68 -14.25 14.90
CA PRO A 77 -8.27 -15.08 16.03
C PRO A 77 -9.05 -16.39 16.17
N SER A 78 -10.27 -16.46 15.61
CA SER A 78 -11.12 -17.65 15.68
C SER A 78 -10.81 -18.66 14.59
N THR A 79 -10.42 -18.21 13.40
CA THR A 79 -10.13 -19.08 12.25
C THR A 79 -8.64 -19.29 12.00
N GLY A 80 -7.79 -18.40 12.52
CA GLY A 80 -6.36 -18.35 12.19
C GLY A 80 -6.07 -17.94 10.73
N CYS A 81 -7.10 -17.54 9.98
CA CYS A 81 -7.01 -17.19 8.57
C CYS A 81 -7.05 -15.68 8.38
N LYS A 82 -6.54 -15.21 7.24
CA LYS A 82 -6.66 -13.80 6.85
C LYS A 82 -8.11 -13.49 6.44
N PRO A 83 -8.69 -12.33 6.81
CA PRO A 83 -9.99 -11.90 6.31
C PRO A 83 -10.04 -11.90 4.79
N VAL A 84 -11.18 -12.28 4.21
CA VAL A 84 -11.39 -12.27 2.76
C VAL A 84 -11.20 -10.84 2.22
N GLY A 85 -10.38 -10.69 1.18
CA GLY A 85 -10.00 -9.39 0.62
C GLY A 85 -8.74 -8.77 1.22
N LEU A 86 -8.30 -9.19 2.42
CA LEU A 86 -7.05 -8.69 3.00
C LEU A 86 -5.86 -9.38 2.32
N SER A 87 -4.96 -8.60 1.73
CA SER A 87 -3.75 -9.16 1.11
C SER A 87 -2.54 -9.08 2.04
N GLY A 88 -1.71 -10.13 2.04
CA GLY A 88 -0.36 -10.10 2.61
C GLY A 88 0.73 -9.74 1.60
N ALA A 89 0.38 -9.55 0.33
CA ALA A 89 1.34 -9.29 -0.73
C ALA A 89 1.66 -7.79 -0.85
N PRO A 90 2.95 -7.40 -0.80
CA PRO A 90 3.34 -6.02 -1.05
C PRO A 90 3.10 -5.62 -2.51
N GLU A 91 2.79 -4.35 -2.73
CA GLU A 91 2.97 -3.73 -4.04
C GLU A 91 4.44 -3.44 -4.27
N LEU A 92 4.90 -3.62 -5.50
CA LEU A 92 6.29 -3.47 -5.89
C LEU A 92 6.42 -2.39 -6.96
N SER A 93 7.42 -1.53 -6.82
CA SER A 93 7.78 -0.53 -7.82
C SER A 93 9.29 -0.39 -7.92
N ALA A 94 9.79 0.00 -9.08
CA ALA A 94 11.19 0.32 -9.29
C ALA A 94 11.30 1.50 -10.27
N GLN A 95 12.12 2.49 -9.93
CA GLN A 95 12.37 3.63 -10.81
C GLN A 95 13.83 4.10 -10.69
N PRO A 96 14.44 4.58 -11.79
CA PRO A 96 15.78 5.14 -11.76
C PRO A 96 15.79 6.43 -10.93
N LEU A 97 16.91 6.66 -10.24
CA LEU A 97 17.18 7.94 -9.59
C LEU A 97 17.52 8.99 -10.64
N GLN A 98 17.10 10.22 -10.37
CA GLN A 98 17.33 11.40 -11.18
C GLN A 98 18.34 12.34 -10.52
N ALA A 99 18.94 13.24 -11.28
CA ALA A 99 19.95 14.17 -10.74
C ALA A 99 19.35 15.14 -9.71
N GLU A 100 18.04 15.39 -9.83
CA GLU A 100 17.26 16.27 -8.97
C GLU A 100 16.74 15.57 -7.71
N ASP A 101 16.97 14.26 -7.53
CA ASP A 101 16.54 13.51 -6.35
C ASP A 101 17.40 13.87 -5.13
N GLU A 102 16.76 14.25 -4.03
CA GLU A 102 17.43 14.77 -2.83
C GLU A 102 17.37 13.79 -1.65
N PHE A 103 16.17 13.41 -1.22
CA PHE A 103 15.96 12.49 -0.10
C PHE A 103 14.58 11.82 -0.15
N ILE A 104 14.44 10.68 0.52
CA ILE A 104 13.17 9.94 0.67
C ILE A 104 12.76 9.97 2.15
N LEU A 105 11.47 10.22 2.39
CA LEU A 105 10.79 10.08 3.67
C LEU A 105 9.91 8.84 3.68
#